data_AF-A0A956V3J2-F1
#
_entry.id   AF-A0A956V3J2-F1
#
_cell.length_a   1.000
_cell.length_b   1.000
_cell.length_c   1.000
_cell.angle_alpha   90.00
_cell.angle_beta   90.00
_cell.angle_gamma   90.00
#
_symmetry.space_group_name_H-M   'P 1'
#
loop_
_entity.id
_entity.type
_entity.pdbx_description
1 polymer ?
#
loop_
_entity_poly.entity_id
_entity_poly.type
_entity_poly.pdbx_seq_one_letter_code
_entity_poly.pdbx_strand_id
1 'polypeptide(L)'
;MIQTIEPQVRELEESLAKRIWRSVVPESLNEIPHYKSLLASRPAKQVGGDFHLSTGSWIIVGDVSGKGIPAALLTGMFIASLKLAVQHQDPGLALQTALYNELDKAEMFTTLVAVQLGSDGWIDYLNMGHPPVLVRRKRTEEIIELSASAPPMGTLPLPSYPVKSFRLEPGDTLCLYTDGITEAESQDNPDLQYGTERLSALLKDHEDFADAFAALLKDHENWHILDDYTLVMLEYCPDEGWLEERLERR
;
A
#
# COMPACT_ATOMS: atom_id res chain seq x y z
N MET A 1 -31.63 -13.58 29.40
CA MET A 1 -30.30 -13.38 30.01
C MET A 1 -29.17 -13.94 29.13
N ILE A 2 -29.35 -15.06 28.41
CA ILE A 2 -28.36 -15.59 27.44
C ILE A 2 -28.30 -14.75 26.14
N GLN A 3 -29.44 -14.26 25.63
CA GLN A 3 -29.51 -13.47 24.39
C GLN A 3 -28.81 -12.10 24.42
N THR A 4 -28.35 -11.62 25.58
CA THR A 4 -27.73 -10.29 25.74
C THR A 4 -26.20 -10.34 25.78
N ILE A 5 -25.62 -11.54 25.95
CA ILE A 5 -24.16 -11.71 26.13
C ILE A 5 -23.45 -11.83 24.77
N GLU A 6 -24.05 -12.51 23.78
CA GLU A 6 -23.44 -12.71 22.46
C GLU A 6 -23.05 -11.40 21.73
N PRO A 7 -23.89 -10.34 21.71
CA PRO A 7 -23.50 -9.07 21.09
C PRO A 7 -22.33 -8.40 21.82
N GLN A 8 -22.30 -8.48 23.15
CA GLN A 8 -21.24 -7.89 23.98
C GLN A 8 -19.91 -8.63 23.82
N VAL A 9 -19.94 -9.96 23.71
CA VAL A 9 -18.74 -10.78 23.45
C VAL A 9 -18.19 -10.47 22.07
N ARG A 10 -19.06 -10.40 21.05
CA ARG A 10 -18.64 -10.05 19.68
C ARG A 10 -18.02 -8.66 19.60
N GLU A 11 -18.63 -7.68 20.26
CA GLU A 11 -18.10 -6.31 20.31
C GLU A 11 -16.71 -6.27 20.99
N LEU A 12 -16.53 -7.06 22.05
CA LEU A 12 -15.24 -7.21 22.71
C LEU A 12 -14.18 -7.87 21.81
N GLU A 13 -14.55 -8.94 21.09
CA GLU A 13 -13.68 -9.64 20.14
C GLU A 13 -13.26 -8.72 18.99
N GLU A 14 -14.20 -7.98 18.40
CA GLU A 14 -13.90 -7.02 17.33
C GLU A 14 -13.01 -5.87 17.83
N SER A 15 -13.27 -5.37 19.05
CA SER A 15 -12.44 -4.35 19.69
C SER A 15 -11.02 -4.83 19.98
N LEU A 16 -10.87 -6.08 20.44
CA LEU A 16 -9.57 -6.70 20.65
C LEU A 16 -8.83 -6.90 19.32
N ALA A 17 -9.51 -7.41 18.29
CA ALA A 17 -8.95 -7.58 16.96
C ALA A 17 -8.45 -6.24 16.39
N LYS A 18 -9.25 -5.17 16.52
CA LYS A 18 -8.86 -3.82 16.14
C LYS A 18 -7.59 -3.34 16.85
N ARG A 19 -7.49 -3.56 18.15
CA ARG A 19 -6.31 -3.16 18.94
C ARG A 19 -5.07 -3.92 18.50
N ILE A 20 -5.18 -5.22 18.26
CA ILE A 20 -4.06 -6.06 17.79
C ILE A 20 -3.65 -5.62 16.39
N TRP A 21 -4.60 -5.50 15.46
CA TRP A 21 -4.32 -5.11 14.08
C TRP A 21 -3.60 -3.75 14.00
N ARG A 22 -4.06 -2.74 14.74
CA ARG A 22 -3.38 -1.43 14.84
C ARG A 22 -1.98 -1.48 15.46
N SER A 23 -1.70 -2.49 16.29
CA SER A 23 -0.35 -2.67 16.84
C SER A 23 0.63 -3.30 15.83
N VAL A 24 0.10 -3.93 14.78
CA VAL A 24 0.88 -4.63 13.76
C VAL A 24 1.04 -3.80 12.50
N VAL A 25 -0.05 -3.20 12.01
CA VAL A 25 -0.04 -2.28 10.87
C VAL A 25 0.48 -0.93 11.35
N PRO A 26 1.62 -0.43 10.82
CA PRO A 26 2.15 0.87 11.20
C PRO A 26 1.10 1.98 10.97
N GLU A 27 1.10 3.02 11.81
CA GLU A 27 0.26 4.22 11.56
C GLU A 27 0.99 5.26 10.70
N SER A 28 2.29 5.06 10.48
CA SER A 28 3.16 5.97 9.73
C SER A 28 4.25 5.20 9.02
N LEU A 29 4.78 5.78 7.95
CA LEU A 29 6.01 5.32 7.33
C LEU A 29 7.21 5.79 8.15
N ASN A 30 8.24 4.96 8.23
CA ASN A 30 9.57 5.33 8.69
C ASN A 30 10.17 6.36 7.75
N GLU A 31 11.12 7.15 8.26
CA GLU A 31 11.90 8.06 7.42
C GLU A 31 12.75 7.27 6.43
N ILE A 32 12.76 7.72 5.17
CA ILE A 32 13.51 7.11 4.08
C ILE A 32 14.44 8.19 3.54
N PRO A 33 15.76 8.03 3.68
CA PRO A 33 16.72 9.00 3.14
C PRO A 33 16.47 9.27 1.66
N HIS A 34 16.52 10.54 1.27
CA HIS A 34 16.28 11.02 -0.10
C HIS A 34 14.83 10.92 -0.62
N TYR A 35 13.86 10.60 0.25
CA TYR A 35 12.45 10.57 -0.14
C TYR A 35 11.57 11.28 0.88
N LYS A 36 10.72 12.19 0.41
CA LYS A 36 9.57 12.64 1.21
C LYS A 36 8.45 11.63 1.06
N SER A 37 7.72 11.35 2.12
CA SER A 37 6.67 10.33 2.12
C SER A 37 5.39 10.81 2.77
N LEU A 38 4.25 10.42 2.18
CA LEU A 38 2.90 10.63 2.70
C LEU A 38 2.14 9.31 2.66
N LEU A 39 1.29 9.09 3.66
CA LEU A 39 0.50 7.88 3.83
C LEU A 39 -0.91 8.25 4.28
N ALA A 40 -1.90 7.65 3.64
CA ALA A 40 -3.25 7.54 4.15
C ALA A 40 -3.70 6.10 4.00
N SER A 41 -4.15 5.50 5.10
CA SER A 41 -4.69 4.15 5.08
C SER A 41 -5.88 4.08 6.00
N ARG A 42 -6.96 3.47 5.54
CA ARG A 42 -8.22 3.38 6.27
C ARG A 42 -8.90 2.03 5.98
N PRO A 43 -9.17 1.22 7.01
CA PRO A 43 -9.99 0.05 6.84
C PRO A 43 -11.48 0.45 6.66
N ALA A 44 -12.22 -0.27 5.83
CA ALA A 44 -13.67 -0.22 5.67
C ALA A 44 -14.40 -0.65 6.94
N LYS A 45 -13.81 -1.57 7.71
CA LYS A 45 -14.35 -2.05 9.00
C LYS A 45 -13.42 -1.71 10.17
N GLN A 46 -13.59 -2.39 11.30
CA GLN A 46 -12.72 -2.23 12.46
C GLN A 46 -11.27 -2.67 12.17
N VAL A 47 -11.08 -3.59 11.23
CA VAL A 47 -9.82 -4.14 10.73
C VAL A 47 -9.95 -4.37 9.23
N GLY A 48 -8.82 -4.43 8.51
CA GLY A 48 -8.77 -4.57 7.06
C GLY A 48 -7.73 -5.58 6.57
N GLY A 49 -7.84 -5.93 5.28
CA GLY A 49 -6.89 -6.74 4.53
C GLY A 49 -5.67 -5.94 4.09
N ASP A 50 -5.87 -4.66 3.80
CA ASP A 50 -4.82 -3.69 3.45
C ASP A 50 -3.68 -3.63 4.48
N PHE A 51 -2.46 -3.59 3.97
CA PHE A 51 -1.26 -3.26 4.74
C PHE A 51 -0.28 -2.40 3.97
N HIS A 52 0.54 -1.72 4.75
CA HIS A 52 1.75 -1.08 4.27
C HIS A 52 2.90 -1.34 5.24
N LEU A 53 4.13 -1.31 4.71
CA LEU A 53 5.35 -1.45 5.50
C LEU A 53 6.48 -0.64 4.89
N SER A 54 7.15 0.16 5.72
CA SER A 54 8.43 0.78 5.42
C SER A 54 9.53 0.14 6.26
N THR A 55 10.57 -0.42 5.64
CA THR A 55 11.68 -1.05 6.37
C THR A 55 13.00 -0.93 5.61
N GLY A 56 14.00 -0.26 6.21
CA GLY A 56 15.20 0.14 5.48
C GLY A 56 14.83 1.02 4.28
N SER A 57 15.26 0.64 3.08
CA SER A 57 14.88 1.31 1.83
C SER A 57 13.63 0.75 1.16
N TRP A 58 12.92 -0.19 1.78
CA TRP A 58 11.73 -0.81 1.19
C TRP A 58 10.46 -0.08 1.58
N ILE A 59 9.59 0.13 0.59
CA ILE A 59 8.17 0.46 0.76
C ILE A 59 7.35 -0.65 0.14
N ILE A 60 6.40 -1.16 0.93
CA ILE A 60 5.53 -2.26 0.53
C ILE A 60 4.10 -1.82 0.79
N VAL A 61 3.23 -2.08 -0.18
CA VAL A 61 1.76 -1.95 -0.06
C VAL A 61 1.15 -3.24 -0.58
N GLY A 62 0.12 -3.73 0.09
CA GLY A 62 -0.58 -4.91 -0.36
C GLY A 62 -1.95 -5.03 0.26
N ASP A 63 -2.72 -5.96 -0.28
CA ASP A 63 -4.07 -6.27 0.19
C ASP A 63 -4.28 -7.79 0.19
N VAL A 64 -4.80 -8.28 1.31
CA VAL A 64 -5.16 -9.68 1.50
C VAL A 64 -6.63 -9.83 1.17
N SER A 65 -6.94 -10.71 0.20
CA SER A 65 -8.32 -10.94 -0.22
C SER A 65 -9.20 -11.42 0.92
N GLY A 66 -10.46 -10.98 0.93
CA GLY A 66 -11.38 -11.21 2.05
C GLY A 66 -11.49 -9.99 2.96
N LYS A 67 -12.29 -10.07 4.03
CA LYS A 67 -12.58 -8.93 4.91
C LYS A 67 -12.67 -9.33 6.37
N GLY A 68 -12.45 -8.37 7.27
CA GLY A 68 -12.61 -8.55 8.71
C GLY A 68 -11.48 -9.35 9.35
N ILE A 69 -11.78 -10.08 10.42
CA ILE A 69 -10.77 -10.71 11.28
C ILE A 69 -9.87 -11.71 10.53
N PRO A 70 -10.37 -12.60 9.65
CA PRO A 70 -9.50 -13.55 8.94
C PRO A 70 -8.44 -12.86 8.07
N ALA A 71 -8.84 -11.85 7.28
CA ALA A 71 -7.91 -11.05 6.47
C ALA A 71 -6.89 -10.34 7.38
N ALA A 72 -7.36 -9.68 8.43
CA ALA A 72 -6.51 -8.96 9.39
C ALA A 72 -5.45 -9.84 10.08
N LEU A 73 -5.74 -11.12 10.34
CA LEU A 73 -4.76 -12.06 10.90
C LEU A 73 -3.65 -12.37 9.89
N LEU A 74 -4.01 -12.63 8.63
CA LEU A 74 -3.05 -12.84 7.55
C LEU A 74 -2.22 -11.58 7.30
N THR A 75 -2.85 -10.40 7.26
CA THR A 75 -2.17 -9.09 7.17
C THR A 75 -1.05 -8.98 8.20
N GLY A 76 -1.30 -9.40 9.44
CA GLY A 76 -0.29 -9.41 10.49
C GLY A 76 0.86 -10.39 10.24
N MET A 77 0.55 -11.59 9.73
CA MET A 77 1.56 -12.57 9.32
C MET A 77 2.41 -12.04 8.16
N PHE A 78 1.80 -11.36 7.19
CA PHE A 78 2.48 -10.72 6.06
C PHE A 78 3.48 -9.68 6.54
N ILE A 79 3.06 -8.73 7.39
CA ILE A 79 3.96 -7.70 7.91
C ILE A 79 5.15 -8.31 8.66
N ALA A 80 4.93 -9.35 9.47
CA ALA A 80 6.00 -10.02 10.20
C ALA A 80 6.98 -10.74 9.26
N SER A 81 6.46 -11.51 8.29
CA SER A 81 7.27 -12.24 7.31
C SER A 81 8.00 -11.32 6.35
N LEU A 82 7.39 -10.20 5.92
CA LEU A 82 7.99 -9.22 5.02
C LEU A 82 9.23 -8.58 5.63
N LYS A 83 9.21 -8.22 6.91
CA LYS A 83 10.37 -7.65 7.62
C LYS A 83 11.60 -8.56 7.57
N LEU A 84 11.40 -9.87 7.49
CA LEU A 84 12.46 -10.87 7.34
C LEU A 84 12.78 -11.13 5.86
N ALA A 85 11.76 -11.29 5.02
CA ALA A 85 11.90 -11.63 3.60
C ALA A 85 12.76 -10.62 2.83
N VAL A 86 12.59 -9.32 3.10
CA VAL A 86 13.37 -8.24 2.44
C VAL A 86 14.87 -8.25 2.78
N GLN A 87 15.31 -9.07 3.74
CA GLN A 87 16.72 -9.25 4.08
C GLN A 87 17.38 -10.34 3.21
N HIS A 88 16.60 -11.10 2.44
CA HIS A 88 17.09 -12.12 1.53
C HIS A 88 17.38 -11.56 0.14
N GLN A 89 18.16 -12.30 -0.66
CA GLN A 89 18.49 -11.92 -2.04
C GLN A 89 17.27 -11.95 -2.98
N ASP A 90 16.32 -12.85 -2.74
CA ASP A 90 15.04 -12.91 -3.45
C ASP A 90 13.90 -12.78 -2.43
N PRO A 91 13.46 -11.54 -2.14
CA PRO A 91 12.38 -11.29 -1.20
C PRO A 91 11.05 -11.95 -1.60
N GLY A 92 10.76 -12.04 -2.90
CA GLY A 92 9.52 -12.63 -3.40
C GLY A 92 9.47 -14.13 -3.11
N LEU A 93 10.56 -14.85 -3.39
CA LEU A 93 10.66 -16.28 -3.09
C LEU A 93 10.68 -16.55 -1.59
N ALA A 94 11.39 -15.73 -0.81
CA ALA A 94 11.41 -15.84 0.65
C ALA A 94 10.00 -15.68 1.25
N LEU A 95 9.25 -14.69 0.78
CA LEU A 95 7.87 -14.45 1.23
C LEU A 95 6.93 -15.58 0.82
N GLN A 96 7.00 -16.04 -0.44
CA GLN A 96 6.21 -17.18 -0.91
C GLN A 96 6.48 -18.43 -0.08
N THR A 97 7.75 -18.73 0.21
CA THR A 97 8.13 -19.90 1.02
C THR A 97 7.53 -19.85 2.42
N ALA A 98 7.42 -18.64 3.00
CA ALA A 98 6.87 -18.44 4.33
C ALA A 98 5.33 -18.51 4.37
N LEU A 99 4.63 -18.03 3.34
CA LEU A 99 3.19 -17.75 3.43
C LEU A 99 2.30 -18.48 2.42
N TYR A 100 2.84 -19.05 1.35
CA TYR A 100 2.03 -19.68 0.29
C TYR A 100 1.09 -20.76 0.85
N ASN A 101 1.60 -21.66 1.68
CA ASN A 101 0.79 -22.74 2.25
C ASN A 101 -0.31 -22.23 3.20
N GLU A 102 -0.11 -21.09 3.85
CA GLU A 102 -1.11 -20.52 4.75
C GLU A 102 -2.23 -19.83 3.96
N LEU A 103 -1.87 -19.17 2.85
CA LEU A 103 -2.84 -18.63 1.88
C LEU A 103 -3.66 -19.74 1.22
N ASP A 104 -2.99 -20.80 0.74
CA ASP A 104 -3.61 -21.94 0.04
C ASP A 104 -4.63 -22.65 0.94
N LYS A 105 -4.27 -22.94 2.20
CA LYS A 105 -5.19 -23.54 3.19
C LYS A 105 -6.39 -22.64 3.52
N ALA A 106 -6.19 -21.32 3.47
CA ALA A 106 -7.23 -20.34 3.76
C ALA A 106 -8.11 -20.06 2.53
N GLU A 107 -7.79 -20.61 1.35
CA GLU A 107 -8.41 -20.27 0.07
C GLU A 107 -8.37 -18.75 -0.21
N MET A 108 -7.30 -18.09 0.24
CA MET A 108 -7.08 -16.65 0.13
C MET A 108 -5.85 -16.35 -0.72
N PHE A 109 -5.77 -15.12 -1.21
CA PHE A 109 -4.62 -14.63 -1.96
C PHE A 109 -4.28 -13.21 -1.52
N THR A 110 -3.08 -12.75 -1.85
CA THR A 110 -2.63 -11.40 -1.51
C THR A 110 -2.05 -10.73 -2.73
N THR A 111 -2.52 -9.51 -3.03
CA THR A 111 -1.82 -8.63 -3.96
C THR A 111 -0.78 -7.84 -3.19
N LEU A 112 0.40 -7.63 -3.76
CA LEU A 112 1.39 -6.74 -3.14
C LEU A 112 2.34 -6.14 -4.16
N VAL A 113 2.80 -4.93 -3.86
CA VAL A 113 3.94 -4.30 -4.50
C VAL A 113 5.00 -3.99 -3.44
N ALA A 114 6.25 -4.36 -3.74
CA ALA A 114 7.42 -4.04 -2.94
C ALA A 114 8.38 -3.21 -3.80
N VAL A 115 8.78 -2.05 -3.31
CA VAL A 115 9.69 -1.11 -3.98
C VAL A 115 10.90 -0.88 -3.08
N GLN A 116 12.09 -1.23 -3.55
CA GLN A 116 13.36 -0.90 -2.94
C GLN A 116 13.87 0.43 -3.53
N LEU A 117 14.11 1.39 -2.65
CA LEU A 117 14.46 2.76 -3.02
C LEU A 117 15.98 2.97 -2.96
N GLY A 118 16.60 3.30 -4.08
CA GLY A 118 18.00 3.71 -4.16
C GLY A 118 18.17 5.21 -3.89
N SER A 119 19.29 5.59 -3.26
CA SER A 119 19.65 7.00 -3.06
C SER A 119 20.02 7.72 -4.36
N ASP A 120 20.40 6.98 -5.40
CA ASP A 120 20.76 7.46 -6.74
C ASP A 120 19.55 7.55 -7.71
N GLY A 121 18.35 7.32 -7.18
CA GLY A 121 17.09 7.36 -7.93
C GLY A 121 16.77 6.08 -8.68
N TRP A 122 17.64 5.06 -8.65
CA TRP A 122 17.25 3.74 -9.12
C TRP A 122 16.34 3.08 -8.09
N ILE A 123 15.21 2.55 -8.55
CA ILE A 123 14.33 1.72 -7.76
C ILE A 123 14.26 0.34 -8.39
N ASP A 124 14.21 -0.68 -7.53
CA ASP A 124 13.87 -2.04 -7.91
C ASP A 124 12.50 -2.35 -7.34
N TYR A 125 11.61 -2.92 -8.14
CA TYR A 125 10.28 -3.25 -7.68
C TYR A 125 9.84 -4.63 -8.13
N LEU A 126 8.98 -5.22 -7.30
CA LEU A 126 8.26 -6.44 -7.58
C LEU A 126 6.78 -6.18 -7.33
N ASN A 127 5.93 -6.49 -8.32
CA ASN A 127 4.49 -6.34 -8.21
C ASN A 127 3.80 -7.69 -8.51
N MET A 128 3.19 -8.26 -7.48
CA MET A 128 2.45 -9.52 -7.47
C MET A 128 0.95 -9.25 -7.57
N GLY A 129 0.49 -8.90 -8.76
CA GLY A 129 -0.92 -8.69 -9.08
C GLY A 129 -1.58 -7.49 -8.40
N HIS A 130 -0.79 -6.56 -7.85
CA HIS A 130 -1.26 -5.33 -7.25
C HIS A 130 -1.50 -4.25 -8.34
N PRO A 131 -2.34 -3.23 -8.09
CA PRO A 131 -2.44 -2.08 -8.98
C PRO A 131 -1.07 -1.50 -9.37
N PRO A 132 -0.92 -0.97 -10.59
CA PRO A 132 0.36 -0.41 -11.05
C PRO A 132 0.80 0.74 -10.15
N VAL A 133 2.10 0.83 -9.85
CA VAL A 133 2.65 2.05 -9.22
C VAL A 133 2.64 3.14 -10.27
N LEU A 134 2.01 4.28 -9.97
CA LEU A 134 2.05 5.44 -10.86
C LEU A 134 3.30 6.25 -10.56
N VAL A 135 4.03 6.62 -11.61
CA VAL A 135 5.14 7.56 -11.53
C VAL A 135 4.76 8.83 -12.28
N ARG A 136 4.64 9.93 -11.55
CA ARG A 136 4.53 11.26 -12.15
C ARG A 136 5.92 11.82 -12.39
N ARG A 137 6.28 12.04 -13.66
CA ARG A 137 7.50 12.74 -14.03
C ARG A 137 7.37 14.22 -13.70
N LYS A 138 8.26 14.78 -12.89
CA LYS A 138 8.24 16.21 -12.54
C LYS A 138 8.43 17.10 -13.76
N ARG A 139 9.34 16.69 -14.66
CA ARG A 139 9.75 17.50 -15.81
C ARG A 139 8.77 17.46 -16.98
N THR A 140 8.13 16.32 -17.24
CA THR A 140 7.24 16.12 -18.40
C THR A 140 5.77 16.08 -18.03
N GLU A 141 5.44 15.97 -16.73
CA GLU A 141 4.08 15.78 -16.22
C GLU A 141 3.42 14.50 -16.78
N GLU A 142 4.22 13.57 -17.30
CA GLU A 142 3.75 12.28 -17.77
C GLU A 142 3.52 11.34 -16.59
N ILE A 143 2.47 10.53 -16.70
CA ILE A 143 2.23 9.40 -15.81
C ILE A 143 2.77 8.14 -16.47
N ILE A 144 3.63 7.42 -15.76
CA ILE A 144 4.19 6.13 -16.18
C ILE A 144 3.68 5.07 -15.20
N GLU A 145 3.20 3.95 -15.73
CA GLU A 145 2.72 2.84 -14.92
C GLU A 145 3.79 1.75 -14.78
N LEU A 146 4.09 1.37 -13.53
CA LEU A 146 4.92 0.21 -13.20
C LEU A 146 4.01 -0.98 -12.90
N SER A 147 3.58 -1.66 -13.97
CA SER A 147 2.59 -2.74 -13.89
C SER A 147 3.13 -4.03 -13.27
N ALA A 148 2.20 -4.84 -12.76
CA ALA A 148 2.45 -6.19 -12.25
C ALA A 148 3.32 -7.04 -13.18
N SER A 149 4.23 -7.81 -12.58
CA SER A 149 5.11 -8.75 -13.25
C SER A 149 4.85 -10.21 -12.86
N ALA A 150 4.01 -10.43 -11.85
CA ALA A 150 3.59 -11.73 -11.35
C ALA A 150 2.09 -11.69 -10.97
N PRO A 151 1.40 -12.85 -10.92
CA PRO A 151 0.07 -12.95 -10.33
C PRO A 151 0.08 -12.70 -8.80
N PRO A 152 -1.10 -12.50 -8.17
CA PRO A 152 -1.22 -12.43 -6.72
C PRO A 152 -0.65 -13.67 -6.03
N MET A 153 -0.02 -13.48 -4.87
CA MET A 153 0.52 -14.58 -4.07
C MET A 153 -0.63 -15.45 -3.53
N GLY A 154 -0.47 -16.77 -3.57
CA GLY A 154 -1.50 -17.75 -3.14
C GLY A 154 -2.36 -18.27 -4.28
N THR A 155 -2.26 -17.70 -5.48
CA THR A 155 -2.98 -18.20 -6.67
C THR A 155 -2.29 -19.40 -7.32
N LEU A 156 -0.97 -19.33 -7.46
CA LEU A 156 -0.12 -20.43 -7.92
C LEU A 156 1.32 -20.21 -7.45
N PRO A 157 2.09 -21.29 -7.19
CA PRO A 157 3.46 -21.16 -6.76
C PRO A 157 4.36 -20.82 -7.95
N LEU A 158 5.22 -19.82 -7.80
CA LEU A 158 6.19 -19.40 -8.82
C LEU A 158 7.61 -19.84 -8.44
N PRO A 159 8.45 -20.20 -9.44
CA PRO A 159 9.85 -20.55 -9.18
C PRO A 159 10.71 -19.32 -8.83
N SER A 160 10.30 -18.13 -9.31
CA SER A 160 10.91 -16.85 -8.99
C SER A 160 9.92 -15.72 -9.28
N TYR A 161 10.20 -14.55 -8.72
CA TYR A 161 9.39 -13.35 -8.89
C TYR A 161 10.17 -12.29 -9.68
N PRO A 162 9.67 -11.81 -10.84
CA PRO A 162 10.44 -10.88 -11.66
C PRO A 162 10.56 -9.50 -11.02
N VAL A 163 11.79 -9.13 -10.66
CA VAL A 163 12.16 -7.78 -10.24
C VAL A 163 12.42 -6.93 -11.49
N LYS A 164 11.86 -5.72 -11.50
CA LYS A 164 12.07 -4.72 -12.55
C LYS A 164 12.70 -3.48 -11.95
N SER A 165 13.55 -2.82 -12.72
CA SER A 165 14.19 -1.56 -12.30
C SER A 165 13.58 -0.37 -13.03
N PHE A 166 13.55 0.78 -12.36
CA PHE A 166 13.13 2.05 -12.93
C PHE A 166 14.01 3.18 -12.38
N ARG A 167 14.26 4.23 -13.18
CA ARG A 167 15.06 5.38 -12.75
C ARG A 167 14.17 6.60 -12.56
N LEU A 168 14.14 7.10 -11.33
CA LEU A 168 13.55 8.38 -10.94
C LEU A 168 14.49 9.53 -11.28
N GLU A 169 13.91 10.65 -11.68
CA GLU A 169 14.56 11.95 -11.75
C GLU A 169 14.18 12.77 -10.51
N PRO A 170 15.00 13.75 -10.07
CA PRO A 170 14.69 14.58 -8.92
C PRO A 170 13.31 15.25 -9.04
N GLY A 171 12.50 15.14 -7.99
CA GLY A 171 11.12 15.63 -7.92
C GLY A 171 10.08 14.66 -8.48
N ASP A 172 10.47 13.54 -9.09
CA ASP A 172 9.50 12.53 -9.53
C ASP A 172 8.75 11.94 -8.33
N THR A 173 7.46 11.67 -8.55
CA THR A 173 6.57 11.17 -7.51
C THR A 173 6.12 9.75 -7.82
N LEU A 174 6.32 8.83 -6.88
CA LEU A 174 5.69 7.50 -6.87
C LEU A 174 4.35 7.58 -6.13
N CYS A 175 3.33 6.90 -6.65
CA CYS A 175 2.03 6.72 -6.02
C CYS A 175 1.66 5.23 -6.02
N LEU A 176 1.67 4.63 -4.84
CA LEU A 176 1.25 3.26 -4.58
C LEU A 176 -0.12 3.31 -3.93
N TYR A 177 -1.04 2.47 -4.38
CA TYR A 177 -2.42 2.48 -3.90
C TYR A 177 -3.05 1.09 -3.99
N THR A 178 -4.01 0.83 -3.11
CA THR A 178 -4.89 -0.34 -3.19
C THR A 178 -6.14 -0.02 -4.00
N ASP A 179 -6.84 -1.06 -4.45
CA ASP A 179 -8.04 -0.95 -5.29
C ASP A 179 -9.18 -0.17 -4.61
N GLY A 180 -9.27 -0.13 -3.28
CA GLY A 180 -10.22 0.73 -2.56
C GLY A 180 -10.13 2.22 -2.89
N ILE A 181 -9.01 2.69 -3.47
CA ILE A 181 -8.95 4.03 -4.10
C ILE A 181 -9.75 4.04 -5.41
N THR A 182 -9.42 3.15 -6.34
CA THR A 182 -9.92 3.18 -7.72
C THR A 182 -11.32 2.58 -7.88
N GLU A 183 -11.74 1.68 -6.99
CA GLU A 183 -13.04 1.01 -7.02
C GLU A 183 -14.12 1.74 -6.21
N ALA A 184 -13.79 2.87 -5.58
CA ALA A 184 -14.80 3.70 -4.91
C ALA A 184 -15.90 4.11 -5.91
N GLU A 185 -17.15 4.06 -5.49
CA GLU A 185 -18.32 4.22 -6.37
C GLU A 185 -18.87 5.64 -6.31
N SER A 186 -19.34 6.15 -7.46
CA SER A 186 -19.92 7.49 -7.51
C SER A 186 -21.21 7.55 -6.69
N GLN A 187 -21.44 8.66 -5.99
CA GLN A 187 -22.67 8.86 -5.23
C GLN A 187 -23.91 9.01 -6.12
N ASP A 188 -23.73 9.55 -7.32
CA ASP A 188 -24.82 9.82 -8.26
C ASP A 188 -25.04 8.65 -9.25
N ASN A 189 -24.02 7.82 -9.49
CA ASN A 189 -24.09 6.69 -10.40
C ASN A 189 -23.21 5.50 -9.92
N PRO A 190 -23.77 4.50 -9.23
CA PRO A 190 -23.01 3.35 -8.72
C PRO A 190 -22.26 2.54 -9.79
N ASP A 191 -22.65 2.62 -11.06
CA ASP A 191 -21.95 1.95 -12.16
C ASP A 191 -20.64 2.67 -12.57
N LEU A 192 -20.38 3.86 -12.02
CA LEU A 192 -19.17 4.63 -12.24
C LEU A 192 -18.23 4.49 -11.03
N GLN A 193 -17.04 3.94 -11.28
CA GLN A 193 -15.96 3.87 -10.30
C GLN A 193 -14.99 5.05 -10.43
N TYR A 194 -14.22 5.33 -9.37
CA TYR A 194 -13.25 6.41 -9.31
C TYR A 194 -12.21 6.33 -10.44
N GLY A 195 -11.66 5.13 -10.63
CA GLY A 195 -10.79 4.77 -11.74
C GLY A 195 -9.36 5.32 -11.63
N THR A 196 -8.44 4.65 -12.30
CA THR A 196 -7.02 5.04 -12.37
C THR A 196 -6.83 6.32 -13.19
N GLU A 197 -7.73 6.60 -14.13
CA GLU A 197 -7.68 7.81 -14.96
C GLU A 197 -7.87 9.08 -14.12
N ARG A 198 -8.81 9.06 -13.17
CA ARG A 198 -9.07 10.20 -12.28
C ARG A 198 -7.92 10.42 -11.30
N LEU A 199 -7.43 9.32 -10.71
CA LEU A 199 -6.23 9.33 -9.86
C LEU A 199 -5.03 9.93 -10.60
N SER A 200 -4.78 9.48 -11.82
CA SER A 200 -3.68 9.95 -12.68
C SER A 200 -3.82 11.42 -13.07
N ALA A 201 -5.04 11.87 -13.38
CA ALA A 201 -5.31 13.27 -13.71
C ALA A 201 -5.01 14.20 -12.52
N LEU A 202 -5.49 13.85 -11.33
CA LEU A 202 -5.24 14.63 -10.11
C LEU A 202 -3.76 14.63 -9.72
N LEU A 203 -3.04 13.51 -9.88
CA LEU A 203 -1.58 13.51 -9.72
C LEU A 203 -0.91 14.48 -10.69
N LYS A 204 -1.37 14.52 -11.93
CA LYS A 204 -0.77 15.37 -12.98
C LYS A 204 -1.03 16.86 -12.74
N ASP A 205 -2.25 17.22 -12.36
CA ASP A 205 -2.74 18.60 -12.22
C ASP A 205 -2.09 19.38 -11.06
N HIS A 206 -1.39 18.69 -10.16
CA HIS A 206 -0.74 19.30 -9.00
C HIS A 206 0.78 19.22 -9.11
N GLU A 207 1.43 20.39 -9.07
CA GLU A 207 2.90 20.46 -9.18
C GLU A 207 3.61 19.94 -7.91
N ASP A 208 3.09 20.32 -6.74
CA ASP A 208 3.56 19.92 -5.42
C ASP A 208 2.91 18.59 -5.01
N PHE A 209 3.72 17.63 -4.57
CA PHE A 209 3.25 16.27 -4.28
C PHE A 209 2.35 16.21 -3.03
N ALA A 210 2.51 17.12 -2.06
CA ALA A 210 1.66 17.16 -0.86
C ALA A 210 0.29 17.77 -1.17
N ASP A 211 0.25 18.79 -2.03
CA ASP A 211 -1.01 19.33 -2.57
C ASP A 211 -1.75 18.27 -3.40
N ALA A 212 -1.04 17.51 -4.23
CA ALA A 212 -1.60 16.39 -4.99
C ALA A 212 -2.23 15.33 -4.06
N PHE A 213 -1.50 14.93 -3.02
CA PHE A 213 -1.96 13.97 -2.02
C PHE A 213 -3.22 14.48 -1.29
N ALA A 214 -3.23 15.74 -0.86
CA ALA A 214 -4.39 16.34 -0.19
C ALA A 214 -5.60 16.46 -1.12
N ALA A 215 -5.39 16.84 -2.38
CA ALA A 215 -6.45 16.95 -3.38
C ALA A 215 -7.07 15.58 -3.69
N LEU A 216 -6.25 14.53 -3.83
CA LEU A 216 -6.70 13.16 -4.05
C LEU A 216 -7.59 12.66 -2.91
N LEU A 217 -7.15 12.80 -1.67
CA LEU A 217 -7.94 12.36 -0.51
C LEU A 217 -9.25 13.13 -0.40
N LYS A 218 -9.20 14.45 -0.56
CA LYS A 218 -10.40 15.28 -0.52
C LYS A 218 -11.38 14.94 -1.63
N ASP A 219 -10.89 14.61 -2.82
CA ASP A 219 -11.72 14.22 -3.94
C ASP A 219 -12.35 12.83 -3.72
N HIS A 220 -11.55 11.86 -3.26
CA HIS A 220 -11.96 10.49 -2.94
C HIS A 220 -13.00 10.42 -1.81
N GLU A 221 -12.94 11.33 -0.83
CA GLU A 221 -13.96 11.46 0.23
C GLU A 221 -15.37 11.77 -0.31
N ASN A 222 -15.50 12.29 -1.54
CA ASN A 222 -16.79 12.53 -2.18
C ASN A 222 -17.37 11.27 -2.86
N TRP A 223 -16.73 10.11 -2.71
CA TRP A 223 -17.16 8.83 -3.29
C TRP A 223 -17.62 7.86 -2.19
N HIS A 224 -18.41 6.86 -2.58
CA HIS A 224 -18.77 5.76 -1.69
C HIS A 224 -17.62 4.76 -1.61
N ILE A 225 -16.89 4.83 -0.50
CA ILE A 225 -15.77 3.93 -0.20
C ILE A 225 -16.32 2.67 0.46
N LEU A 226 -16.29 1.55 -0.27
CA LEU A 226 -16.82 0.26 0.18
C LEU A 226 -15.74 -0.70 0.69
N ASP A 227 -14.48 -0.43 0.38
CA ASP A 227 -13.34 -1.26 0.78
C ASP A 227 -12.30 -0.53 1.62
N ASP A 228 -11.38 -1.32 2.18
CA ASP A 228 -10.15 -0.78 2.75
C ASP A 228 -9.40 0.00 1.66
N TYR A 229 -8.78 1.12 2.00
CA TYR A 229 -7.88 1.79 1.07
C TYR A 229 -6.57 2.18 1.73
N THR A 230 -5.53 2.21 0.91
CA THR A 230 -4.18 2.64 1.25
C THR A 230 -3.64 3.43 0.09
N LEU A 231 -3.07 4.60 0.38
CA LEU A 231 -2.41 5.49 -0.55
C LEU A 231 -1.07 5.89 0.06
N VAL A 232 0.02 5.58 -0.65
CA VAL A 232 1.39 5.98 -0.30
C VAL A 232 1.95 6.80 -1.45
N MET A 233 2.39 8.02 -1.15
CA MET A 233 3.10 8.87 -2.11
C MET A 233 4.53 9.14 -1.65
N LEU A 234 5.48 9.07 -2.58
CA LEU A 234 6.90 9.32 -2.34
C LEU A 234 7.43 10.30 -3.37
N GLU A 235 8.13 11.36 -2.95
CA GLU A 235 8.84 12.28 -3.85
C GLU A 235 10.36 12.08 -3.72
N TYR A 236 11.04 11.81 -4.84
CA TYR A 236 12.50 11.64 -4.83
C TYR A 236 13.21 12.99 -4.70
N CYS A 237 13.95 13.15 -3.60
CA CYS A 237 14.69 14.35 -3.23
C CYS A 237 16.16 13.96 -2.97
N PRO A 238 17.04 13.97 -3.98
CA PRO A 238 18.43 13.52 -3.82
C PRO A 238 19.21 14.35 -2.79
N ASP A 239 18.90 15.64 -2.66
CA ASP A 239 19.57 16.55 -1.75
C ASP A 239 18.97 16.42 -0.32
N GLU A 240 19.81 16.07 0.66
CA GLU A 240 19.39 15.84 2.05
C GLU A 240 18.88 17.09 2.78
N GLY A 241 18.93 18.27 2.17
CA GLY A 241 18.60 19.56 2.82
C GLY A 241 17.20 19.66 3.42
N TRP A 242 16.26 18.80 3.00
CA TRP A 242 14.91 18.76 3.58
C TRP A 242 14.87 18.07 4.96
N LEU A 243 15.80 17.16 5.28
CA LEU A 243 15.90 16.55 6.61
C LEU A 243 16.29 17.59 7.67
N GLU A 244 17.13 18.56 7.29
CA GLU A 244 17.54 19.68 8.16
C GLU A 244 16.36 20.62 8.47
N GLU A 245 15.55 20.99 7.47
CA GLU A 245 14.34 21.82 7.66
C GLU A 245 13.28 21.17 8.56
N ARG A 246 13.23 19.83 8.64
CA ARG A 246 12.27 19.09 9.48
C ARG A 246 12.68 19.06 10.95
N LEU A 247 13.99 19.04 11.23
CA LEU A 247 14.53 19.08 12.60
C LEU A 247 14.38 20.47 13.25
N GLU A 248 14.33 21.54 12.46
CA GLU A 248 14.11 22.91 12.96
C GLU A 248 12.63 23.22 13.28
N ARG A 249 11.69 22.37 12.82
CA ARG A 249 10.24 22.54 13.02
C ARG A 249 9.62 21.63 14.10
N ARG A 250 10.44 20.93 14.90
CA ARG A 250 10.02 20.17 16.08
C ARG A 250 10.36 20.89 17.37
#